data_AF-A0A357V0K9-F1
#
_entry.id   AF-A0A357V0K9-F1
#
_cell.length_a   1.000
_cell.length_b   1.000
_cell.length_c   1.000
_cell.angle_alpha   90.00
_cell.angle_beta   90.00
_cell.angle_gamma   90.00
#
_symmetry.space_group_name_H-M   'P 1'
#
loop_
_entity.id
_entity.type
_entity.pdbx_description
1 polymer ?
#
loop_
_entity_poly.entity_id
_entity_poly.type
_entity_poly.pdbx_seq_one_letter_code
_entity_poly.pdbx_strand_id
1 'polypeptide(L)'
;MNRLFARRSQTARPITIWSRAVALAVIMLAAALLPQAARAQGPGQASGTTTNTPSGQPLPRFVSLRAGEVNMRSGPGVQYPVDWVYRRRHLPIEVIA
;
A
#
# COMPACT_ATOMS: atom_id res chain seq x y z
N MET A 1 -41.17 65.51 -43.95
CA MET A 1 -39.80 66.06 -43.91
C MET A 1 -39.35 66.09 -42.46
N ASN A 2 -38.48 65.13 -42.06
CA ASN A 2 -37.72 65.00 -40.79
C ASN A 2 -37.91 63.60 -40.18
N ARG A 3 -36.92 62.89 -39.63
CA ARG A 3 -35.44 62.87 -39.72
C ARG A 3 -35.07 61.45 -39.24
N LEU A 4 -34.23 60.76 -40.02
CA LEU A 4 -33.19 59.82 -39.59
C LEU A 4 -33.58 58.65 -38.64
N PHE A 5 -33.98 57.53 -39.24
CA PHE A 5 -33.81 56.20 -38.62
C PHE A 5 -32.32 55.83 -38.62
N ALA A 6 -31.59 56.23 -37.58
CA ALA A 6 -30.19 55.86 -37.38
C ALA A 6 -30.08 54.62 -36.48
N ARG A 7 -30.01 53.45 -37.13
CA ARG A 7 -29.08 52.35 -36.86
C ARG A 7 -28.61 52.19 -35.40
N ARG A 8 -29.34 51.42 -34.58
CA ARG A 8 -28.77 50.84 -33.35
C ARG A 8 -27.93 49.61 -33.74
N SER A 9 -26.62 49.80 -33.79
CA SER A 9 -25.60 48.79 -34.06
C SER A 9 -25.66 47.62 -33.07
N GLN A 10 -25.95 46.42 -33.57
CA GLN A 10 -25.64 45.16 -32.88
C GLN A 10 -24.12 44.96 -32.90
N THR A 11 -23.46 45.22 -31.78
CA THR A 11 -22.04 44.91 -31.58
C THR A 11 -21.89 43.53 -30.94
N ALA A 12 -21.01 42.74 -31.54
CA ALA A 12 -20.63 41.38 -31.18
C ALA A 12 -20.26 41.22 -29.68
N ARG A 13 -20.56 40.07 -29.08
CA ARG A 13 -20.03 39.67 -27.76
C ARG A 13 -19.01 38.53 -27.90
N PRO A 14 -17.73 38.82 -28.17
CA PRO A 14 -16.68 37.82 -28.34
C PRO A 14 -15.97 37.49 -27.01
N ILE A 15 -16.71 37.21 -25.92
CA ILE A 15 -16.09 37.11 -24.57
C ILE A 15 -16.31 35.76 -23.88
N THR A 16 -17.15 34.85 -24.40
CA THR A 16 -17.54 33.64 -23.64
C THR A 16 -16.58 32.43 -23.78
N ILE A 17 -15.60 32.45 -24.68
CA ILE A 17 -14.74 31.27 -24.92
C ILE A 17 -13.60 31.16 -23.89
N TRP A 18 -13.03 32.29 -23.47
CA TRP A 18 -11.87 32.31 -22.57
C TRP A 18 -12.22 31.94 -21.12
N SER A 19 -13.48 32.16 -20.71
CA SER A 19 -13.97 31.81 -19.37
C SER A 19 -14.05 30.28 -19.15
N ARG A 20 -14.29 29.51 -20.22
CA ARG A 20 -14.41 28.04 -20.13
C ARG A 20 -13.04 27.36 -20.03
N ALA A 21 -12.04 27.90 -20.71
CA ALA A 21 -10.67 27.38 -20.67
C ALA A 21 -10.00 27.60 -19.29
N VAL A 22 -10.21 28.77 -18.68
CA VAL A 22 -9.70 29.06 -17.33
C VAL A 22 -10.35 28.15 -16.28
N ALA A 23 -11.67 27.92 -16.38
CA ALA A 23 -12.37 27.03 -15.45
C ALA A 23 -11.85 25.58 -15.51
N LEU A 24 -11.54 25.07 -16.71
CA LEU A 24 -10.98 23.72 -16.88
C LEU A 24 -9.55 23.60 -16.34
N ALA A 25 -8.73 24.64 -16.48
CA ALA A 25 -7.36 24.66 -15.95
C ALA A 25 -7.33 24.67 -14.41
N VAL A 26 -8.26 25.39 -13.76
CA VAL A 26 -8.38 25.41 -12.28
C VAL A 26 -8.84 24.06 -11.73
N ILE A 27 -9.75 23.36 -12.41
CA ILE A 27 -10.21 22.02 -12.02
C ILE A 27 -9.08 20.97 -12.14
N MET A 28 -8.26 21.06 -13.21
CA MET A 28 -7.09 20.18 -13.37
C MET A 28 -6.00 20.45 -12.32
N LEU A 29 -5.81 21.70 -11.90
CA LEU A 29 -4.85 22.04 -10.84
C LEU A 29 -5.33 21.56 -9.46
N ALA A 30 -6.64 21.59 -9.20
CA ALA A 30 -7.23 21.10 -7.95
C ALA A 30 -7.16 19.56 -7.81
N ALA A 31 -7.21 18.82 -8.92
CA ALA A 31 -7.09 17.35 -8.92
C ALA A 31 -5.68 16.85 -8.52
N ALA A 32 -4.65 17.70 -8.61
CA ALA A 32 -3.28 17.37 -8.22
C ALA A 32 -3.01 17.46 -6.70
N LEU A 33 -3.97 18.00 -5.93
CA LEU A 33 -3.88 18.19 -4.47
C LEU A 33 -4.63 17.12 -3.66
N LEU A 34 -5.20 16.11 -4.33
CA LEU A 34 -5.83 14.97 -3.64
C LEU A 34 -4.74 14.14 -2.93
N PRO A 35 -4.87 13.86 -1.63
CA PRO A 35 -3.92 13.02 -0.92
C PRO A 35 -3.97 11.60 -1.51
N GLN A 36 -2.85 11.15 -2.08
CA GLN A 36 -2.61 9.78 -2.54
C GLN A 36 -2.49 8.80 -1.35
N ALA A 37 -3.42 8.84 -0.40
CA ALA A 37 -3.41 8.03 0.81
C ALA A 37 -3.79 6.54 0.58
N ALA A 38 -3.85 6.10 -0.68
CA ALA A 38 -4.25 4.74 -1.03
C ALA A 38 -3.26 4.03 -1.97
N ARG A 39 -1.96 4.32 -1.88
CA ARG A 39 -0.97 3.30 -2.24
C ARG A 39 -0.98 2.24 -1.15
N ALA A 40 -1.99 1.38 -1.19
CA ALA A 40 -1.99 0.13 -0.44
C ALA A 40 -0.71 -0.61 -0.80
N GLN A 41 0.24 -0.63 0.15
CA GLN A 41 1.36 -1.55 0.13
C GLN A 41 0.71 -2.94 0.07
N GLY A 42 0.84 -3.61 -1.08
CA GLY A 42 0.32 -4.96 -1.25
C GLY A 42 0.89 -5.90 -0.17
N PRO A 43 0.18 -6.97 0.19
CA PRO A 43 0.60 -7.87 1.25
C PRO A 43 2.01 -8.41 0.97
N GLY A 44 2.94 -8.02 1.84
CA GLY A 44 4.26 -8.60 2.12
C GLY A 44 4.95 -9.34 0.98
N GLN A 45 5.83 -8.64 0.25
CA GLN A 45 7.01 -9.31 -0.29
C GLN A 45 7.91 -9.63 0.90
N ALA A 46 7.74 -10.85 1.46
CA ALA A 46 8.77 -11.49 2.24
C ALA A 46 9.97 -11.67 1.31
N SER A 47 10.81 -10.63 1.24
CA SER A 47 12.15 -10.71 0.69
C SER A 47 12.90 -11.70 1.58
N GLY A 48 12.75 -12.98 1.28
CA GLY A 48 13.50 -14.05 1.91
C GLY A 48 14.94 -13.80 1.54
N THR A 49 15.64 -13.03 2.38
CA THR A 49 17.10 -12.98 2.37
C THR A 49 17.52 -14.44 2.39
N THR A 50 18.21 -14.88 1.34
CA THR A 50 18.78 -16.22 1.25
C THR A 50 19.89 -16.34 2.29
N THR A 51 19.53 -16.28 3.57
CA THR A 51 20.39 -16.68 4.66
C THR A 51 20.68 -18.14 4.39
N ASN A 52 21.97 -18.48 4.26
CA ASN A 52 22.43 -19.86 4.11
C ASN A 52 22.02 -20.62 5.37
N THR A 53 20.77 -21.09 5.43
CA THR A 53 20.31 -21.96 6.49
C THR A 53 20.85 -23.37 6.21
N PRO A 54 21.14 -24.16 7.25
CA PRO A 54 21.47 -25.57 7.08
C PRO A 54 20.42 -26.35 6.27
N SER A 55 19.17 -25.86 6.25
CA SER A 55 18.06 -26.45 5.50
C SER A 55 17.95 -25.99 4.04
N GLY A 56 18.68 -24.97 3.60
CA GLY A 56 18.58 -24.38 2.26
C GLY A 56 17.25 -23.68 1.94
N GLN A 57 16.36 -23.56 2.92
CA GLN A 57 15.04 -22.95 2.76
C GLN A 57 15.05 -21.48 3.22
N PRO A 58 14.28 -20.59 2.58
CA PRO A 58 14.22 -19.17 2.93
C PRO A 58 13.60 -18.94 4.31
N LEU A 59 14.07 -17.89 4.98
CA LEU A 59 13.56 -17.37 6.25
C LEU A 59 13.05 -15.93 6.06
N PRO A 60 12.15 -15.44 6.93
CA PRO A 60 11.40 -16.18 7.96
C PRO A 60 10.30 -17.06 7.35
N ARG A 61 9.90 -18.12 8.05
CA ARG A 61 8.83 -19.03 7.58
C ARG A 61 8.03 -19.66 8.71
N PHE A 62 6.82 -20.11 8.38
CA PHE A 62 6.00 -20.89 9.31
C PHE A 62 6.17 -22.40 9.08
N VAL A 63 6.37 -23.15 10.16
CA VAL A 63 6.43 -24.61 10.18
C VAL A 63 5.50 -25.16 11.25
N SER A 64 5.17 -26.46 11.19
CA SER A 64 4.28 -27.11 12.16
C SER A 64 5.03 -28.10 13.05
N LEU A 65 4.70 -28.12 14.34
CA LEU A 65 5.22 -29.11 15.27
C LEU A 65 4.66 -30.51 14.94
N ARG A 66 5.53 -31.49 14.72
CA ARG A 66 5.11 -32.87 14.39
C ARG A 66 4.63 -33.65 15.62
N ALA A 67 5.27 -33.43 16.77
CA ALA A 67 4.97 -34.11 18.03
C ALA A 67 3.82 -33.43 18.78
N GLY A 68 3.15 -34.19 19.65
CA GLY A 68 2.10 -33.67 20.54
C GLY A 68 2.67 -32.94 21.76
N GLU A 69 3.91 -33.27 22.15
CA GLU A 69 4.64 -32.59 23.23
C GLU A 69 6.04 -32.20 22.75
N VAL A 70 6.43 -30.94 22.93
CA VAL A 70 7.75 -30.40 22.54
C VAL A 70 8.27 -29.45 23.61
N ASN A 71 9.53 -29.64 24.01
CA ASN A 71 10.22 -28.80 24.99
C ASN A 71 11.01 -27.69 24.29
N MET A 72 10.69 -26.43 24.60
CA MET A 72 11.48 -25.27 24.16
C MET A 72 12.57 -24.99 25.17
N ARG A 73 13.80 -24.94 24.68
CA ARG A 73 15.00 -24.68 25.47
C ARG A 73 15.58 -23.33 25.09
N SER A 74 16.25 -22.70 26.05
CA SER A 74 16.95 -21.42 25.84
C SER A 74 18.18 -21.52 24.93
N GLY A 75 18.65 -22.73 24.61
CA GLY A 75 19.79 -22.95 23.72
C GLY A 75 19.71 -24.25 22.92
N PRO A 76 20.69 -24.48 22.04
CA PRO A 76 20.64 -25.54 21.02
C PRO A 76 20.87 -26.96 21.56
N GLY A 77 21.26 -27.09 22.84
CA GLY A 77 21.63 -28.36 23.46
C GLY A 77 20.74 -28.79 24.62
N VAL A 78 20.93 -30.03 25.09
CA VAL A 78 20.15 -30.61 26.20
C VAL A 78 20.51 -30.03 27.58
N GLN A 79 21.68 -29.41 27.69
CA GLN A 79 22.16 -28.75 28.91
C GLN A 79 21.41 -27.47 29.25
N TYR A 80 20.72 -26.86 28.28
CA TYR A 80 19.95 -25.63 28.49
C TYR A 80 18.61 -25.95 29.17
N PRO A 81 18.15 -25.12 30.13
CA PRO A 81 16.88 -25.33 30.80
C PRO A 81 15.71 -25.29 29.80
N VAL A 82 14.63 -26.01 30.14
CA VAL A 82 13.37 -25.96 29.40
C VAL A 82 12.58 -24.77 29.94
N ASP A 83 12.36 -23.78 29.09
CA ASP A 83 11.60 -22.61 29.48
C ASP A 83 10.08 -22.90 29.33
N TRP A 84 9.70 -23.63 28.27
CA TRP A 84 8.29 -23.87 27.90
C TRP A 84 8.06 -25.30 27.38
N VAL A 85 6.84 -25.82 27.59
CA VAL A 85 6.40 -27.12 27.06
C VAL A 85 5.13 -26.93 26.24
N TYR A 86 5.23 -27.17 24.92
CA TYR A 86 4.09 -27.12 24.00
C TYR A 86 3.37 -28.46 23.99
N ARG A 87 2.05 -28.47 24.23
CA ARG A 87 1.22 -29.70 24.29
C ARG A 87 0.22 -29.84 23.13
N ARG A 88 0.55 -29.33 21.95
CA ARG A 88 -0.33 -29.35 20.79
C ARG A 88 0.40 -29.82 19.53
N ARG A 89 -0.15 -30.86 18.90
CA ARG A 89 0.30 -31.32 17.58
C ARG A 89 -0.08 -30.34 16.49
N HIS A 90 0.77 -30.21 15.48
CA HIS A 90 0.58 -29.33 14.32
C HIS A 90 0.44 -27.85 14.71
N LEU A 91 1.03 -27.44 15.83
CA LEU A 91 1.07 -26.04 16.23
C LEU A 91 1.96 -25.26 15.22
N PRO A 92 1.45 -24.20 14.58
CA PRO A 92 2.24 -23.37 13.68
C PRO A 92 3.19 -22.49 14.49
N ILE A 93 4.46 -22.47 14.10
CA ILE A 93 5.54 -21.70 14.72
C ILE A 93 6.31 -20.97 13.62
N GLU A 94 6.77 -19.76 13.92
CA GLU A 94 7.63 -18.97 13.05
C GLU A 94 9.11 -19.29 13.28
N VAL A 95 9.86 -19.49 12.19
CA VAL A 95 11.31 -19.66 12.18
C VAL A 95 11.92 -18.40 11.60
N ILE A 96 12.82 -17.77 12.36
CA ILE A 96 13.42 -16.47 12.03
C ILE A 96 14.94 -16.51 11.82
N ALA A 97 15.61 -17.62 12.15
CA ALA A 97 17.08 -17.76 12.12
C ALA A 97 17.53 -19.13 11.59
#